data_AF-A0A359LH67-F1
#
_entry.id   AF-A0A359LH67-F1
#
_cell.length_a   1.000
_cell.length_b   1.000
_cell.length_c   1.000
_cell.angle_alpha   90.00
_cell.angle_beta   90.00
_cell.angle_gamma   90.00
#
_symmetry.space_group_name_H-M   'P 1'
#
loop_
_entity.id
_entity.type
_entity.pdbx_description
1 polymer ?
#
loop_
_entity_poly.entity_id
_entity_poly.type
_entity_poly.pdbx_seq_one_letter_code
_entity_poly.pdbx_strand_id
1 'polypeptide(L)'
;MERYYLLNNSYNDATLEKLSVTDESYKDSYHLDIKAKEENYILRAIPIGKQATDFSCGELILDQNGNKSISGSETAAKCWR
;
A
#
# COMPACT_ATOMS: atom_id res chain seq x y z
N MET A 1 -0.95 -9.92 0.56
CA MET A 1 -2.37 -9.94 0.95
C MET A 1 -3.03 -11.24 0.54
N GLU A 2 -3.11 -11.58 -0.74
CA GLU A 2 -3.74 -12.83 -1.23
C GLU A 2 -3.38 -14.10 -0.45
N ARG A 3 -2.08 -14.33 -0.20
CA ARG A 3 -1.63 -15.48 0.60
C ARG A 3 -2.21 -15.49 2.03
N TYR A 4 -2.34 -14.33 2.66
CA TYR A 4 -2.93 -14.22 4.00
C TYR A 4 -4.41 -14.60 3.97
N TYR A 5 -5.15 -14.15 2.95
CA TYR A 5 -6.55 -14.52 2.77
C TYR A 5 -6.71 -16.04 2.57
N LEU A 6 -5.88 -16.67 1.75
CA LEU A 6 -5.91 -18.12 1.54
C LEU A 6 -5.67 -18.93 2.81
N LEU A 7 -4.91 -18.38 3.78
CA LEU A 7 -4.59 -19.07 5.03
C LEU A 7 -5.62 -18.81 6.14
N ASN A 8 -6.25 -17.63 6.16
CA ASN A 8 -7.11 -17.18 7.26
C ASN A 8 -8.59 -17.04 6.86
N ASN A 9 -8.90 -17.23 5.57
CA ASN A 9 -10.21 -17.00 4.97
C ASN A 9 -10.79 -15.59 5.21
N SER A 10 -9.90 -14.62 5.46
CA SER A 10 -10.22 -13.21 5.70
C SER A 10 -8.93 -12.37 5.67
N TYR A 11 -9.07 -11.08 5.38
CA TYR A 11 -8.03 -10.06 5.60
C TYR A 11 -8.03 -9.48 7.01
N ASN A 12 -8.99 -9.86 7.87
CA ASN A 12 -9.04 -9.35 9.24
C ASN A 12 -7.70 -9.51 9.96
N ASP A 13 -7.33 -8.44 10.66
CA ASP A 13 -6.08 -8.31 11.42
C ASP A 13 -4.81 -8.50 10.58
N ALA A 14 -4.86 -8.39 9.25
CA ALA A 14 -3.67 -8.42 8.41
C ALA A 14 -2.80 -7.19 8.70
N THR A 15 -1.57 -7.42 9.14
CA THR A 15 -0.55 -6.40 9.39
C THR A 15 0.71 -6.69 8.58
N LEU A 16 1.58 -5.70 8.41
CA LEU A 16 2.88 -5.89 7.75
C LEU A 16 3.72 -6.99 8.41
N GLU A 17 3.66 -7.07 9.75
CA GLU A 17 4.36 -8.10 10.54
C GLU A 17 3.84 -9.51 10.22
N LYS A 18 2.52 -9.71 10.21
CA LYS A 18 1.91 -11.01 9.85
C LYS A 18 2.12 -11.39 8.39
N LEU A 19 2.36 -10.40 7.53
CA LEU A 19 2.74 -10.60 6.13
C LEU A 19 4.24 -10.80 5.95
N SER A 20 5.02 -10.71 7.03
CA SER A 20 6.48 -10.81 7.03
C SER A 20 7.14 -9.85 6.02
N VAL A 21 6.57 -8.65 5.88
CA VAL A 21 7.15 -7.59 5.04
C VAL A 21 8.30 -6.95 5.80
N THR A 22 9.53 -7.35 5.48
CA THR A 22 10.76 -6.87 6.14
C THR A 22 11.67 -6.06 5.22
N ASP A 23 11.27 -5.85 3.96
CA ASP A 23 12.13 -5.18 2.97
C ASP A 23 12.43 -3.74 3.43
N GLU A 24 13.71 -3.40 3.49
CA GLU A 24 14.16 -2.09 3.95
C GLU A 24 14.32 -1.09 2.81
N SER A 25 14.34 -1.57 1.55
CA SER A 25 14.62 -0.74 0.38
C SER A 25 13.61 0.39 0.21
N TYR A 26 12.37 0.20 0.65
CA TYR A 26 11.33 1.22 0.59
C TYR A 26 11.30 2.11 1.85
N LYS A 27 11.88 1.72 2.99
CA LYS A 27 11.67 2.39 4.29
C LYS A 27 12.18 3.83 4.34
N ASP A 28 13.14 4.22 3.51
CA ASP A 28 13.65 5.59 3.44
C ASP A 28 12.84 6.50 2.50
N SER A 29 11.92 5.93 1.72
CA SER A 29 11.13 6.63 0.70
C SER A 29 9.63 6.51 0.89
N TYR A 30 9.15 5.42 1.48
CA TYR A 30 7.74 5.16 1.72
C TYR A 30 7.51 4.48 3.07
N HIS A 31 6.48 4.92 3.78
CA HIS A 31 5.90 4.19 4.89
C HIS A 31 4.70 3.40 4.38
N LEU A 32 4.73 2.08 4.53
CA LEU A 32 3.60 1.22 4.16
C LEU A 32 2.59 1.18 5.31
N ASP A 33 1.32 1.32 4.96
CA ASP A 33 0.19 1.13 5.86
C ASP A 33 -0.83 0.16 5.24
N ILE A 34 -1.47 -0.64 6.09
CA ILE A 34 -2.47 -1.63 5.68
C ILE A 34 -3.73 -1.40 6.48
N LYS A 35 -4.84 -1.15 5.78
CA LYS A 35 -6.18 -1.20 6.34
C LYS A 35 -6.89 -2.41 5.77
N ALA A 36 -7.25 -3.35 6.62
CA ALA A 36 -7.88 -4.59 6.20
C ALA A 36 -9.15 -4.86 7.00
N LYS A 37 -10.20 -5.31 6.31
CA LYS A 37 -11.48 -5.68 6.93
C LYS A 37 -12.18 -6.73 6.08
N GLU A 38 -12.44 -7.89 6.67
CA GLU A 38 -13.16 -9.02 6.10
C GLU A 38 -12.58 -9.44 4.74
N GLU A 39 -13.24 -9.06 3.64
CA GLU A 39 -12.84 -9.39 2.26
C GLU A 39 -12.16 -8.21 1.54
N ASN A 40 -11.96 -7.09 2.22
CA ASN A 40 -11.39 -5.88 1.64
C ASN A 40 -10.06 -5.50 2.28
N TYR A 41 -9.17 -4.92 1.49
CA TYR A 41 -8.00 -4.24 2.01
C TYR A 41 -7.66 -2.99 1.20
N ILE A 42 -6.92 -2.09 1.84
CA ILE A 42 -6.27 -0.95 1.23
C ILE A 42 -4.82 -0.95 1.70
N LEU A 43 -3.90 -1.06 0.75
CA LEU A 43 -2.48 -0.81 0.96
C LEU A 43 -2.19 0.63 0.58
N ARG A 44 -1.41 1.31 1.42
CA ARG A 44 -0.99 2.69 1.17
C ARG A 44 0.53 2.78 1.29
N ALA A 45 1.18 3.32 0.28
CA ALA A 45 2.57 3.74 0.36
C ALA A 45 2.59 5.26 0.54
N ILE A 46 2.85 5.68 1.77
CA ILE A 46 2.89 7.08 2.18
C ILE A 46 4.31 7.60 1.94
N PRO A 47 4.53 8.59 1.08
CA PRO A 47 5.87 9.09 0.78
C PRO A 47 6.52 9.73 2.02
N ILE A 48 7.77 9.37 2.28
CA ILE A 48 8.60 9.90 3.38
C ILE A 48 10.01 10.21 2.87
N GLY A 49 10.83 10.85 3.71
CA GLY A 49 12.21 11.18 3.36
C GLY A 49 12.30 12.01 2.09
N LYS A 50 13.11 11.57 1.12
CA LYS A 50 13.28 12.27 -0.17
C LYS A 50 12.03 12.25 -1.04
N GLN A 51 11.15 11.26 -0.88
CA GLN A 51 9.94 11.14 -1.67
C GLN A 51 8.80 12.00 -1.11
N ALA A 52 8.93 12.54 0.11
CA ALA A 52 7.92 13.42 0.71
C ALA A 52 7.63 14.69 -0.11
N THR A 53 8.51 15.04 -1.07
CA THR A 53 8.31 16.17 -1.99
C THR A 53 7.46 15.80 -3.22
N ASP A 54 7.13 14.53 -3.44
CA ASP A 54 6.26 14.09 -4.53
C ASP A 54 4.79 14.33 -4.18
N PHE A 55 4.40 15.61 -4.09
CA PHE A 55 3.01 16.01 -3.88
C PHE A 55 2.14 15.74 -5.10
N SER A 56 2.74 15.59 -6.29
CA SER A 56 2.04 15.27 -7.53
C SER A 56 1.39 13.89 -7.47
N CYS A 57 2.14 12.88 -7.01
CA CYS A 57 1.60 11.54 -6.82
C CYS A 57 1.02 11.35 -5.41
N GLY A 58 1.64 11.91 -4.38
CA GLY A 58 1.20 11.72 -3.00
C GLY A 58 1.28 10.25 -2.58
N GLU A 59 0.26 9.78 -1.88
CA GLU A 59 0.15 8.37 -1.46
C GLU A 59 -0.18 7.49 -2.65
N LEU A 60 0.53 6.37 -2.80
CA LEU A 60 0.16 5.32 -3.74
C LEU A 60 -0.77 4.34 -3.04
N ILE A 61 -1.94 4.08 -3.62
CA ILE A 61 -3.01 3.29 -2.99
C ILE A 61 -3.35 2.08 -3.87
N LEU A 62 -3.43 0.89 -3.27
CA LEU A 62 -3.79 -0.36 -3.94
C LEU A 62 -4.85 -1.12 -3.14
N ASP A 63 -5.92 -1.54 -3.80
CA ASP A 63 -6.99 -2.35 -3.19
C ASP A 63 -6.91 -3.85 -3.53
N GLN A 64 -7.84 -4.64 -3.01
CA GLN A 64 -7.93 -6.09 -3.25
C GLN A 64 -8.27 -6.49 -4.69
N ASN A 65 -8.85 -5.57 -5.46
CA ASN A 65 -9.19 -5.82 -6.86
C ASN A 65 -8.02 -5.47 -7.80
N GLY A 66 -6.91 -4.98 -7.24
CA GLY A 66 -5.77 -4.49 -8.01
C GLY A 66 -5.98 -3.07 -8.55
N ASN A 67 -6.98 -2.32 -8.09
CA ASN A 67 -7.18 -0.94 -8.49
C ASN A 67 -6.07 -0.09 -7.88
N LYS A 68 -5.36 0.62 -8.77
CA LYS A 68 -4.29 1.54 -8.43
C LYS A 68 -4.83 2.97 -8.43
N SER A 69 -4.67 3.67 -7.32
CA SER A 69 -5.04 5.07 -7.20
C SER A 69 -3.93 5.85 -6.50
N ILE A 70 -4.10 7.17 -6.47
CA ILE A 70 -3.15 8.11 -5.86
C ILE A 70 -3.91 9.17 -5.06
N SER A 71 -3.25 9.82 -4.10
CA SER A 71 -3.84 10.96 -3.37
C SER A 71 -3.45 12.34 -3.90
N GLY A 72 -2.45 12.41 -4.79
CA GLY A 72 -1.99 13.66 -5.41
C GLY A 72 -2.84 14.13 -6.60
N SER A 73 -2.37 15.19 -7.27
CA SER A 73 -3.07 15.86 -8.36
C SER A 73 -2.80 15.28 -9.76
N GLU A 74 -1.81 14.40 -9.89
CA GLU A 74 -1.43 13.78 -11.16
C GLU A 74 -2.38 12.63 -11.55
N THR A 75 -2.08 11.91 -12.63
CA THR A 75 -2.84 10.71 -13.00
C THR A 75 -2.21 9.45 -12.41
N ALA A 76 -3.05 8.51 -11.97
CA ALA A 76 -2.58 7.21 -11.48
C ALA A 76 -1.72 6.50 -12.53
N ALA A 77 -2.06 6.57 -13.83
CA ALA A 77 -1.28 5.96 -14.90
C ALA A 77 0.16 6.51 -15.02
N LYS A 78 0.39 7.78 -14.67
CA LYS A 78 1.72 8.40 -14.69
C LYS A 78 2.53 8.05 -13.44
N CYS A 79 1.88 8.00 -12.28
CA CYS A 79 2.53 7.69 -11.00
C CYS A 79 2.81 6.19 -10.79
N TRP A 80 2.03 5.32 -11.44
CA TRP A 80 2.18 3.86 -11.39
C TRP A 80 2.89 3.28 -12.62
N ARG A 81 3.63 4.12 -13.33
CA ARG A 81 4.30 3.78 -14.58
C ARG A 81 5.51 2.88 -14.37
#